data_AF-A0A945AJ46-F1
#
_entry.id   AF-A0A945AJ46-F1
#
_cell.length_a   1.000
_cell.length_b   1.000
_cell.length_c   1.000
_cell.angle_alpha   90.00
_cell.angle_beta   90.00
_cell.angle_gamma   90.00
#
_symmetry.space_group_name_H-M   'P 1'
#
loop_
_entity.id
_entity.type
_entity.pdbx_description
1 polymer ?
#
loop_
_entity_poly.entity_id
_entity_poly.type
_entity_poly.pdbx_seq_one_letter_code
_entity_poly.pdbx_strand_id
1 'polypeptide(L)' 'MKIFKIYIPENTIPSANTLLTRVKDPLGFVPNVFAVIAGFSPALKRLVT' A
#
# COMPACT_ATOMS: atom_id res chain seq x y z
N MET A 1 -1.66 -13.89 17.13
CA MET A 1 -2.00 -13.05 15.96
C MET A 1 -0.98 -11.93 15.84
N LYS A 2 -0.41 -11.67 14.65
CA LYS A 2 0.48 -10.52 14.45
C LYS A 2 -0.35 -9.30 14.08
N ILE A 3 -0.07 -8.15 14.71
CA ILE A 3 -0.71 -6.87 14.42
C ILE A 3 0.13 -6.16 13.37
N PHE A 4 -0.48 -5.83 12.23
CA PHE A 4 0.15 -5.04 11.18
C PHE A 4 -0.55 -3.68 11.07
N LYS A 5 0.24 -2.61 10.90
CA LYS A 5 -0.32 -1.31 10.55
C LYS A 5 -0.82 -1.36 9.10
N ILE A 6 -2.06 -0.96 8.91
CA ILE A 6 -2.71 -0.84 7.60
C ILE A 6 -2.61 0.62 7.18
N TYR A 7 -2.04 0.85 6.00
CA TYR A 7 -1.86 2.18 5.46
C TYR A 7 -2.89 2.47 4.36
N ILE A 8 -3.53 3.63 4.45
CA ILE A 8 -4.47 4.16 3.46
C ILE A 8 -3.78 5.28 2.66
N PRO A 9 -4.16 5.51 1.39
CA PRO A 9 -3.48 6.48 0.51
C PRO A 9 -3.21 7.84 1.17
N GLU A 10 -4.16 8.32 1.99
CA GLU A 10 -4.09 9.60 2.72
C GLU A 10 -2.98 9.67 3.78
N ASN A 11 -2.50 8.54 4.30
CA ASN A 11 -1.51 8.46 5.39
C ASN A 11 -0.24 7.69 4.95
N THR A 12 0.12 7.74 3.67
CA THR A 12 1.27 7.02 3.13
C THR A 12 2.31 7.96 2.53
N ILE A 13 3.55 7.47 2.40
CA ILE A 13 4.56 8.15 1.61
C ILE A 13 4.10 8.30 0.14
N PRO A 14 4.48 9.37 -0.58
CA PRO A 14 3.96 9.65 -1.93
C PRO A 14 4.09 8.49 -2.92
N SER A 15 5.19 7.73 -2.84
CA SER A 15 5.43 6.54 -3.68
C SER A 15 4.46 5.39 -3.40
N ALA A 16 4.08 5.19 -2.14
CA ALA A 16 3.06 4.22 -1.74
C ALA A 16 1.66 4.69 -2.14
N ASN A 17 1.39 5.99 -2.04
CA ASN A 17 0.10 6.56 -2.44
C ASN A 17 -0.22 6.26 -3.91
N THR A 18 0.72 6.51 -4.83
CA THR A 18 0.52 6.23 -6.26
C THR A 18 0.17 4.75 -6.50
N LEU A 19 0.79 3.84 -5.76
CA LEU A 19 0.56 2.41 -5.91
C LEU A 19 -0.79 1.98 -5.33
N LEU A 20 -1.12 2.44 -4.11
CA LEU A 20 -2.40 2.15 -3.48
C LEU A 20 -3.56 2.74 -4.27
N THR A 21 -3.39 3.92 -4.86
CA THR A 21 -4.39 4.55 -5.74
C THR A 21 -4.59 3.73 -7.02
N ARG A 22 -3.51 3.30 -7.68
CA ARG A 22 -3.61 2.39 -8.85
C ARG A 22 -4.29 1.06 -8.57
N VAL A 23 -4.21 0.55 -7.33
CA VAL A 23 -4.92 -0.66 -6.92
C VAL A 23 -6.36 -0.36 -6.55
N LYS A 24 -6.62 0.79 -5.92
CA LYS A 24 -7.96 1.24 -5.52
C LYS A 24 -8.85 1.58 -6.72
N ASP A 25 -8.31 2.24 -7.74
CA ASP A 25 -9.09 2.72 -8.89
C ASP A 25 -9.84 1.60 -9.64
N PRO A 26 -9.22 0.46 -9.99
CA PRO A 26 -9.92 -0.63 -10.66
C PRO A 26 -10.74 -1.53 -9.72
N LEU A 27 -10.37 -1.63 -8.44
CA LEU A 27 -11.00 -2.57 -7.50
C LEU A 27 -12.07 -1.92 -6.61
N GLY A 28 -12.08 -0.60 -6.48
CA GLY A 28 -12.91 0.14 -5.52
C GLY A 28 -12.42 0.06 -4.07
N PHE A 29 -11.41 -0.77 -3.77
CA PHE A 29 -10.81 -0.91 -2.44
C PHE A 29 -9.32 -1.27 -2.52
N VAL A 30 -8.61 -1.12 -1.41
CA VAL A 30 -7.20 -1.53 -1.29
C VAL A 30 -7.11 -2.83 -0.49
N PRO A 31 -6.67 -3.95 -1.08
CA PRO A 31 -6.45 -5.18 -0.33
C PRO A 31 -5.41 -4.98 0.79
N ASN A 32 -5.66 -5.59 1.95
CA ASN A 32 -4.81 -5.46 3.14
C ASN A 32 -3.33 -5.78 2.89
N VAL A 33 -3.03 -6.68 1.95
CA VAL A 33 -1.64 -7.00 1.58
C VAL A 33 -0.91 -5.75 1.07
N PHE A 34 -1.52 -4.97 0.20
CA PHE A 34 -0.94 -3.72 -0.33
C PHE A 34 -0.87 -2.64 0.75
N ALA A 35 -1.91 -2.55 1.57
CA ALA A 35 -1.95 -1.60 2.67
C ALA A 35 -0.90 -1.90 3.76
N VAL A 36 -0.52 -3.17 3.97
CA VAL A 36 0.53 -3.55 4.92
C VAL A 36 1.92 -3.27 4.33
N ILE A 37 2.18 -3.64 3.07
CA ILE A 37 3.50 -3.41 2.44
C ILE A 37 3.76 -1.93 2.13
N ALA A 38 2.73 -1.09 2.04
CA ALA A 38 2.87 0.37 1.91
C ALA A 38 3.65 1.02 3.05
N GLY A 39 3.63 0.42 4.25
CA GLY A 39 4.48 0.84 5.37
C GLY A 39 5.93 0.40 5.28
N PHE A 40 6.25 -0.55 4.39
CA PHE A 40 7.57 -1.16 4.26
C PHE A 40 8.19 -0.76 2.92
N SER A 41 8.91 0.37 2.93
CA SER A 41 9.60 0.95 1.77
C SER A 41 10.39 -0.07 0.90
N PRO A 42 11.13 -1.06 1.46
CA PRO A 42 11.83 -2.07 0.65
C PRO A 42 10.89 -3.05 -0.08
N ALA A 43 9.79 -3.44 0.55
CA ALA A 43 8.81 -4.36 -0.03
C ALA A 43 8.01 -3.67 -1.13
N LEU A 44 7.65 -2.41 -0.92
CA LEU A 44 7.02 -1.58 -1.94
C LEU A 44 7.94 -1.42 -3.15
N LYS A 45 9.21 -1.08 -2.95
CA LYS A 45 10.19 -0.91 -4.04
C LYS A 45 10.29 -2.17 -4.92
N ARG A 46 10.30 -3.37 -4.32
CA ARG A 46 10.30 -4.65 -5.06
C ARG A 46 9.02 -4.95 -5.84
N LEU A 47 7.90 -4.31 -5.48
CA LEU A 47 6.63 -4.47 -6.19
C LEU A 47 6.54 -3.52 -7.41
N VAL A 48 7.22 -2.37 -7.36
CA VAL A 48 7.20 -1.35 -8.42
C VAL A 48 8.35 -1.50 -9.43
N THR A 49 9.35 -2.34 -9.14
CA THR A 49 10.51 -2.61 -10.03
C THR A 49 10.35 -3.99 -10.65
#